data_AF-A0A510UDM4-F1
#
_entry.id   AF-A0A510UDM4-F1
#
_cell.length_a   1.000
_cell.length_b   1.000
_cell.length_c   1.000
_cell.angle_alpha   90.00
_cell.angle_beta   90.00
_cell.angle_gamma   90.00
#
_symmetry.space_group_name_H-M   'P 1'
#
loop_
_entity.id
_entity.type
_entity.pdbx_description
1 polymer ?
#
loop_
_entity_poly.entity_id
_entity_poly.type
_entity_poly.pdbx_seq_one_letter_code
_entity_poly.pdbx_strand_id
1 'polypeptide(L)'
;MTDLITSSNSFHPTLFLTPLGWIFVLAVNIVGFRRAELSRIKDKVFSQVEELFVDIKDKISERSCTENSLDDLLAPRITLLELRVNQFVRKSGFELLSSESISEMRDKPFQWLNETGNFERMISDFEYKILEEIEKKYSKWLFERWWQSAFRIIKDNWKSIAIVVMCLLFSLYLF
;
A
#
# COMPACT_ATOMS: atom_id res chain seq x y z
N MET A 1 -7.61 21.30 -67.75
CA MET A 1 -8.75 21.81 -66.95
C MET A 1 -9.62 20.61 -66.66
N THR A 2 -9.67 20.03 -65.47
CA THR A 2 -9.34 20.52 -64.13
C THR A 2 -9.06 19.31 -63.26
N ASP A 3 -7.86 19.25 -62.66
CA ASP A 3 -7.63 18.46 -61.46
C ASP A 3 -8.58 18.97 -60.37
N LEU A 4 -9.36 18.09 -59.77
CA LEU A 4 -10.04 18.36 -58.51
C LEU A 4 -9.96 17.11 -57.66
N ILE A 5 -8.81 17.05 -56.98
CA ILE A 5 -8.53 16.27 -55.78
C ILE A 5 -9.67 16.52 -54.78
N THR A 6 -10.64 15.62 -54.73
CA THR A 6 -11.54 15.52 -53.58
C THR A 6 -10.85 14.66 -52.53
N SER A 7 -9.94 15.30 -51.81
CA SER A 7 -9.52 14.89 -50.47
C SER A 7 -10.79 14.85 -49.59
N SER A 8 -11.38 13.67 -49.44
CA SER A 8 -12.34 13.43 -48.37
C SER A 8 -11.53 13.07 -47.12
N ASN A 9 -11.41 14.06 -46.24
CA ASN A 9 -10.90 13.90 -44.88
C ASN A 9 -11.70 12.83 -44.12
N SER A 10 -11.36 11.56 -44.27
CA SER A 10 -11.80 10.49 -43.38
C SER A 10 -11.01 10.64 -42.08
N PHE A 11 -11.56 11.40 -41.13
CA PHE A 11 -11.10 11.44 -39.75
C PHE A 11 -11.09 10.01 -39.20
N HIS A 12 -9.93 9.35 -39.25
CA HIS A 12 -9.80 7.97 -38.79
C HIS A 12 -9.93 7.95 -37.27
N PRO A 13 -10.96 7.29 -36.70
CA PRO A 13 -11.17 7.24 -35.24
C PRO A 13 -9.97 6.59 -34.50
N THR A 14 -9.15 5.82 -35.22
CA THR A 14 -7.91 5.20 -34.72
C THR A 14 -6.85 6.21 -34.28
N LEU A 15 -6.81 7.42 -34.87
CA LEU A 15 -5.85 8.47 -34.48
C LEU A 15 -6.12 9.05 -33.09
N PHE A 16 -7.38 9.03 -32.64
CA PHE A 16 -7.77 9.48 -31.31
C PHE A 16 -7.78 8.32 -30.31
N LEU A 17 -8.27 7.15 -30.71
CA LEU A 17 -8.35 5.98 -29.82
C LEU A 17 -6.97 5.49 -29.37
N THR A 18 -5.96 5.55 -30.23
CA THR A 18 -4.62 4.99 -29.93
C THR A 18 -3.91 5.73 -28.80
N PRO A 19 -3.74 7.07 -28.82
CA PRO A 19 -3.10 7.78 -27.71
C PRO A 19 -3.93 7.71 -26.42
N LEU A 20 -5.27 7.78 -26.50
CA LEU A 20 -6.15 7.59 -25.34
C LEU A 20 -5.97 6.20 -24.72
N GLY A 21 -5.83 5.15 -25.54
CA GLY A 21 -5.52 3.80 -25.10
C GLY A 21 -4.19 3.72 -24.36
N TRP A 22 -3.12 4.34 -24.88
CA TRP A 22 -1.82 4.38 -24.21
C TRP A 22 -1.85 5.14 -22.87
N ILE A 23 -2.57 6.26 -22.80
CA ILE A 23 -2.77 7.01 -21.56
C ILE A 23 -3.49 6.16 -20.52
N PHE A 24 -4.54 5.44 -20.93
CA PHE A 24 -5.25 4.52 -20.05
C PHE A 24 -4.35 3.39 -19.55
N VAL A 25 -3.58 2.75 -20.44
CA VAL A 25 -2.61 1.70 -20.07
C VAL A 25 -1.56 2.23 -19.10
N LEU A 26 -1.02 3.42 -19.32
CA LEU A 26 -0.07 4.06 -18.41
C LEU A 26 -0.71 4.34 -17.04
N ALA A 27 -1.94 4.85 -17.00
CA ALA A 27 -2.64 5.10 -15.74
C ALA A 27 -2.85 3.80 -14.94
N VAL A 28 -3.28 2.73 -15.61
CA VAL A 28 -3.42 1.40 -14.99
C VAL A 28 -2.07 0.88 -14.49
N ASN A 29 -1.00 1.03 -15.27
CA ASN A 29 0.35 0.61 -14.86
C ASN A 29 0.86 1.37 -13.63
N ILE A 30 0.66 2.69 -13.56
CA ILE A 30 1.08 3.49 -12.40
C ILE A 30 0.32 3.05 -11.14
N VAL A 31 -0.98 2.81 -11.25
CA VAL A 31 -1.79 2.29 -10.13
C VAL A 31 -1.33 0.89 -9.73
N GLY A 32 -1.06 0.03 -10.71
CA GLY A 32 -0.51 -1.31 -10.49
C GLY A 32 0.83 -1.28 -9.77
N PHE A 33 1.73 -0.38 -10.17
CA PHE A 33 3.03 -0.21 -9.52
C PHE A 33 2.88 0.28 -8.07
N ARG A 34 2.07 1.30 -7.82
CA ARG A 34 1.80 1.80 -6.46
C ARG A 34 1.19 0.71 -5.57
N ARG A 35 0.28 -0.10 -6.12
CA ARG A 35 -0.29 -1.25 -5.41
C ARG A 35 0.78 -2.28 -5.08
N ALA A 36 1.62 -2.66 -6.05
CA ALA A 36 2.69 -3.63 -5.82
C ALA A 36 3.68 -3.14 -4.76
N GLU A 37 4.02 -1.85 -4.77
CA GLU A 37 4.88 -1.25 -3.76
C GLU A 37 4.24 -1.27 -2.36
N LEU A 38 2.96 -0.88 -2.26
CA LEU A 38 2.23 -0.90 -0.99
C LEU A 38 2.01 -2.32 -0.47
N SER A 39 1.77 -3.30 -1.35
CA SER A 39 1.71 -4.72 -0.99
C SER A 39 3.04 -5.17 -0.39
N ARG A 40 4.18 -4.83 -1.02
CA ARG A 40 5.51 -5.17 -0.48
C ARG A 40 5.76 -4.56 0.90
N ILE A 41 5.28 -3.33 1.14
CA ILE A 41 5.41 -2.69 2.46
C ILE A 41 4.50 -3.40 3.47
N LYS A 42 3.26 -3.74 3.09
CA LYS A 42 2.34 -4.54 3.91
C LYS A 42 2.99 -5.86 4.31
N ASP A 43 3.51 -6.61 3.35
CA ASP A 43 4.12 -7.93 3.60
C ASP A 43 5.33 -7.82 4.54
N LYS A 44 6.11 -6.74 4.43
CA LYS A 44 7.22 -6.44 5.35
C LYS A 44 6.77 -6.07 6.77
N VAL A 45 5.62 -5.41 6.92
CA VAL A 45 5.03 -5.11 8.23
C VAL A 45 4.49 -6.39 8.83
N PHE A 46 3.79 -7.21 8.04
CA PHE A 46 3.24 -8.49 8.43
C PHE A 46 4.33 -9.42 8.99
N SER A 47 5.41 -9.61 8.23
CA SER A 47 6.56 -10.42 8.64
C SER A 47 7.26 -9.87 9.89
N GLN A 48 7.31 -8.54 10.10
CA GLN A 48 7.86 -7.98 11.34
C GLN A 48 6.98 -8.24 12.57
N VAL A 49 5.66 -8.25 12.37
CA VAL A 49 4.72 -8.56 13.45
C VAL A 49 4.83 -10.03 13.82
N GLU A 50 4.88 -10.94 12.84
CA GLU A 50 5.12 -12.37 13.08
C GLU A 50 6.46 -12.60 13.80
N GLU A 51 7.56 -12.02 13.31
CA GLU A 51 8.88 -12.11 13.97
C GLU A 51 8.84 -11.59 15.40
N LEU A 52 8.15 -10.47 15.65
CA LEU A 52 8.01 -9.90 16.99
C LEU A 52 7.32 -10.88 17.94
N PHE A 53 6.22 -11.52 17.52
CA PHE A 53 5.48 -12.44 18.38
C PHE A 53 6.21 -13.76 18.61
N VAL A 54 6.96 -14.25 17.62
CA VAL A 54 7.89 -15.38 17.80
C VAL A 54 8.97 -15.02 18.82
N ASP A 55 9.62 -13.87 18.66
CA ASP A 55 10.65 -13.38 19.59
C ASP A 55 10.09 -13.22 21.01
N ILE A 56 8.87 -12.67 21.17
CA ILE A 56 8.19 -12.54 22.47
C ILE A 56 7.90 -13.92 23.07
N LYS A 57 7.38 -14.87 22.27
CA LYS A 57 7.06 -16.22 22.74
C LYS A 57 8.31 -16.93 23.23
N ASP A 58 9.39 -16.85 22.48
CA ASP A 58 10.68 -17.46 22.84
C ASP A 58 11.24 -16.81 24.10
N LYS A 59 11.16 -15.48 24.21
CA LYS A 59 11.66 -14.75 25.37
C LYS A 59 10.87 -15.02 26.64
N ILE A 60 9.53 -15.07 26.58
CA ILE A 60 8.69 -15.40 27.74
C ILE A 60 8.88 -16.87 28.16
N SER A 61 9.16 -17.76 27.22
CA SER A 61 9.45 -19.17 27.50
C SER A 61 10.80 -19.38 28.20
N GLU A 62 11.74 -18.42 28.09
CA GLU A 62 12.98 -18.44 28.85
C GLU A 62 12.71 -18.19 30.35
N ARG A 63 13.12 -19.14 31.21
CA ARG A 63 13.00 -19.04 32.67
C ARG A 63 13.64 -17.80 33.31
N SER A 64 14.49 -17.07 32.59
CA SER A 64 15.19 -15.86 33.03
C SER A 64 14.56 -14.56 32.52
N CYS A 65 13.39 -14.62 31.88
CA CYS A 65 12.74 -13.43 31.35
C CYS A 65 12.44 -12.44 32.47
N THR A 66 13.07 -11.26 32.39
CA THR A 66 12.83 -10.12 33.28
C THR A 66 12.15 -9.03 32.46
N GLU A 67 11.32 -8.19 33.08
CA GLU A 67 10.66 -7.05 32.40
C GLU A 67 11.65 -6.20 31.59
N ASN A 68 12.85 -5.93 32.12
CA ASN A 68 13.90 -5.19 31.40
C ASN A 68 14.36 -5.89 30.12
N SER A 69 14.54 -7.23 30.16
CA SER A 69 14.97 -8.00 28.99
C SER A 69 13.89 -8.09 27.91
N LEU A 70 12.63 -7.94 28.31
CA LEU A 70 11.48 -7.90 27.41
C LEU A 70 11.33 -6.50 26.79
N ASP A 71 11.52 -5.43 27.57
CA ASP A 71 11.53 -4.05 27.07
C ASP A 71 12.70 -3.80 26.09
N ASP A 72 13.89 -4.33 26.39
CA ASP A 72 15.06 -4.28 25.49
C ASP A 72 14.79 -4.94 24.12
N LEU A 73 13.90 -5.93 24.07
CA LEU A 73 13.46 -6.60 22.84
C LEU A 73 12.33 -5.82 22.15
N LEU A 74 11.31 -5.40 22.91
CA LEU A 74 10.13 -4.72 22.40
C LEU A 74 10.44 -3.33 21.86
N ALA A 75 11.19 -2.51 22.59
CA ALA A 75 11.46 -1.12 22.24
C ALA A 75 12.05 -0.95 20.82
N PRO A 76 13.13 -1.64 20.43
CA PRO A 76 13.69 -1.49 19.07
C PRO A 76 12.76 -2.06 18.00
N ARG A 77 12.08 -3.19 18.26
CA ARG A 77 11.21 -3.84 17.28
C ARG A 77 9.93 -3.04 17.01
N ILE A 78 9.30 -2.50 18.07
CA ILE A 78 8.12 -1.64 17.97
C ILE A 78 8.48 -0.32 17.30
N THR A 79 9.63 0.29 17.63
CA THR A 79 10.09 1.52 16.94
C THR A 79 10.29 1.29 15.44
N LEU A 80 10.88 0.15 15.05
CA LEU A 80 11.03 -0.21 13.64
C LEU A 80 9.67 -0.46 12.97
N LEU A 81 8.73 -1.10 13.66
CA LEU A 81 7.38 -1.33 13.18
C LEU A 81 6.65 0.00 12.95
N GLU A 82 6.66 0.91 13.92
CA GLU A 82 6.11 2.27 13.81
C GLU A 82 6.68 3.03 12.62
N LEU A 83 7.99 2.96 12.43
CA LEU A 83 8.65 3.61 11.29
C LEU A 83 8.10 3.07 9.96
N ARG A 84 7.94 1.74 9.82
CA ARG A 84 7.40 1.13 8.59
C ARG A 84 5.91 1.40 8.40
N VAL A 85 5.12 1.38 9.47
CA VAL A 85 3.69 1.78 9.42
C VAL A 85 3.57 3.24 8.98
N ASN A 86 4.40 4.14 9.51
CA ASN A 86 4.41 5.54 9.11
C ASN A 86 4.86 5.72 7.64
N GLN A 87 5.84 4.95 7.17
CA GLN A 87 6.20 4.91 5.74
C GLN A 87 5.02 4.46 4.86
N PHE A 88 4.25 3.46 5.30
CA PHE A 88 3.03 3.06 4.62
C PHE A 88 2.01 4.20 4.60
N VAL A 89 1.74 4.84 5.74
CA VAL A 89 0.79 5.96 5.86
C VAL A 89 1.17 7.11 4.93
N ARG A 90 2.45 7.48 4.87
CA ARG A 90 2.92 8.55 3.96
C ARG A 90 2.69 8.22 2.49
N LYS A 91 2.81 6.95 2.08
CA LYS A 91 2.66 6.53 0.67
C LYS A 91 1.21 6.24 0.27
N SER A 92 0.41 5.70 1.19
CA SER A 92 -0.97 5.28 0.95
C SER A 92 -2.00 6.36 1.33
N GLY A 93 -1.61 7.29 2.22
CA GLY A 93 -2.50 8.23 2.88
C GLY A 93 -3.54 7.53 3.77
N PHE A 94 -3.16 6.40 4.38
CA PHE A 94 -4.03 5.56 5.19
C PHE A 94 -3.24 4.80 6.27
N GLU A 95 -3.84 4.69 7.46
CA GLU A 95 -3.26 3.98 8.59
C GLU A 95 -3.47 2.47 8.48
N LEU A 96 -2.38 1.74 8.26
CA LEU A 96 -2.41 0.27 8.21
C LEU A 96 -2.71 -0.33 9.59
N LEU A 97 -2.15 0.29 10.63
CA LEU A 97 -2.31 -0.09 12.03
C LEU A 97 -2.66 1.16 12.82
N SER A 98 -3.60 1.05 13.77
CA SER A 98 -3.88 2.17 14.68
C SER A 98 -2.73 2.33 15.68
N SER A 99 -2.54 3.55 16.16
CA SER A 99 -1.61 3.80 17.28
C SER A 99 -1.98 2.98 18.52
N GLU A 100 -3.28 2.72 18.72
CA GLU A 100 -3.79 1.91 19.82
C GLU A 100 -3.31 0.45 19.74
N SER A 101 -3.36 -0.17 18.56
CA SER A 101 -2.88 -1.55 18.38
C SER A 101 -1.36 -1.65 18.54
N ILE A 102 -0.61 -0.59 18.22
CA ILE A 102 0.85 -0.50 18.50
C ILE A 102 1.11 -0.40 20.00
N SER A 103 0.36 0.44 20.72
CA SER A 103 0.45 0.50 22.18
C SER A 103 0.08 -0.83 22.83
N GLU A 104 -0.97 -1.51 22.36
CA GLU A 104 -1.34 -2.85 22.84
C GLU A 104 -0.20 -3.87 22.63
N MET A 105 0.53 -3.79 21.52
CA MET A 105 1.71 -4.63 21.26
C MET A 105 2.88 -4.35 22.21
N ARG A 106 2.96 -3.13 22.75
CA ARG A 106 3.96 -2.77 23.75
C ARG A 106 3.57 -3.27 25.14
N ASP A 107 2.31 -3.08 25.53
CA ASP A 107 1.90 -3.22 26.93
C ASP A 107 1.49 -4.65 27.32
N LYS A 108 0.84 -5.39 26.40
CA LYS A 108 0.34 -6.76 26.69
C LYS A 108 1.42 -7.80 27.00
N PRO A 109 2.61 -7.77 26.37
CA PRO A 109 3.68 -8.73 26.70
C PRO A 109 4.07 -8.73 28.18
N PHE A 110 4.02 -7.58 28.86
CA PHE A 110 4.30 -7.49 30.30
C PHE A 110 3.20 -8.13 31.16
N GLN A 111 1.96 -8.15 30.67
CA GLN A 111 0.85 -8.81 31.35
C GLN A 111 1.00 -10.34 31.27
N TRP A 112 1.42 -10.86 30.11
CA TRP A 112 1.64 -12.29 29.90
C TRP A 112 2.80 -12.86 30.71
N LEU A 113 3.81 -12.03 31.03
CA LEU A 113 4.91 -12.43 31.91
C LEU A 113 4.44 -12.80 33.31
N ASN A 114 3.38 -12.15 33.79
CA ASN A 114 2.81 -12.35 35.12
C ASN A 114 1.71 -13.43 35.16
N GLU A 115 1.20 -13.85 34.00
CA GLU A 115 0.13 -14.85 33.90
C GLU A 115 0.69 -16.28 33.92
N THR A 116 0.35 -17.03 34.96
CA THR A 116 0.80 -18.43 35.17
C THR A 116 0.02 -19.46 34.34
N GLY A 117 -0.54 -19.03 33.19
CA GLY A 117 -1.51 -19.78 32.40
C GLY A 117 -1.04 -20.14 30.98
N ASN A 118 -2.01 -20.35 30.07
CA ASN A 118 -1.76 -20.69 28.66
C ASN A 118 -1.34 -19.44 27.85
N PHE A 119 -0.21 -18.85 28.23
CA PHE A 119 0.33 -17.62 27.63
C PHE A 119 0.59 -17.79 26.12
N GLU A 120 1.01 -18.98 25.67
CA GLU A 120 1.21 -19.25 24.25
C GLU A 120 -0.05 -19.01 23.41
N ARG A 121 -1.21 -19.46 23.92
CA ARG A 121 -2.48 -19.25 23.24
C ARG A 121 -2.87 -17.78 23.23
N MET A 122 -2.62 -17.05 24.32
CA MET A 122 -2.91 -15.62 24.41
C MET A 122 -2.03 -14.80 23.45
N ILE A 123 -0.76 -15.17 23.29
CA ILE A 123 0.15 -14.58 22.31
C ILE A 123 -0.38 -14.84 20.89
N SER A 124 -0.70 -16.08 20.55
CA SER A 124 -1.21 -16.44 19.22
C SER A 124 -2.57 -15.80 18.88
N ASP A 125 -3.50 -15.75 19.83
CA ASP A 125 -4.80 -15.11 19.62
C ASP A 125 -4.63 -13.59 19.39
N PHE A 126 -3.68 -12.97 20.09
CA PHE A 126 -3.39 -11.55 19.90
C PHE A 126 -2.64 -11.25 18.60
N GLU A 127 -1.65 -12.09 18.24
CA GLU A 127 -1.00 -12.05 16.94
C GLU A 127 -2.04 -12.11 15.82
N TYR A 128 -2.94 -13.09 15.86
CA TYR A 128 -4.00 -13.24 14.87
C TYR A 128 -4.89 -12.00 14.77
N LYS A 129 -5.29 -11.41 15.91
CA LYS A 129 -6.08 -10.16 15.96
C LYS A 129 -5.38 -9.03 15.21
N ILE A 130 -4.07 -8.85 15.42
CA ILE A 130 -3.29 -7.77 14.79
C ILE A 130 -3.12 -8.02 13.28
N LEU A 131 -2.81 -9.25 12.89
CA LEU A 131 -2.66 -9.63 11.48
C LEU A 131 -3.98 -9.50 10.72
N GLU A 132 -5.10 -9.89 11.34
CA GLU A 132 -6.45 -9.72 10.78
C GLU A 132 -6.79 -8.23 10.61
N GLU A 133 -6.44 -7.39 11.59
CA GLU A 133 -6.66 -5.94 11.50
C GLU A 133 -5.91 -5.35 10.30
N ILE A 134 -4.62 -5.69 10.13
CA ILE A 134 -3.80 -5.29 8.99
C ILE A 134 -4.48 -5.67 7.67
N GLU A 135 -4.88 -6.94 7.55
CA GLU A 135 -5.43 -7.45 6.30
C GLU A 135 -6.80 -6.84 5.97
N LYS A 136 -7.65 -6.63 6.98
CA LYS A 136 -8.96 -5.98 6.84
C LYS A 136 -8.81 -4.52 6.42
N LYS A 137 -7.91 -3.78 7.08
CA LYS A 137 -7.63 -2.37 6.76
C LYS A 137 -7.03 -2.22 5.37
N TYR A 138 -6.08 -3.09 5.00
CA TYR A 138 -5.50 -3.12 3.67
C TYR A 138 -6.51 -3.48 2.58
N SER A 139 -7.33 -4.51 2.80
CA SER A 139 -8.38 -4.95 1.87
C SER A 139 -9.42 -3.86 1.66
N LYS A 140 -9.85 -3.18 2.72
CA LYS A 140 -10.75 -2.02 2.63
C LYS A 140 -10.16 -0.91 1.78
N TRP A 141 -8.90 -0.54 2.05
CA TRP A 141 -8.18 0.47 1.26
C TRP A 141 -8.08 0.06 -0.22
N LEU A 142 -7.78 -1.23 -0.50
CA LEU A 142 -7.65 -1.76 -1.85
C LEU A 142 -8.98 -1.63 -2.61
N PHE A 143 -10.10 -2.02 -2.00
CA PHE A 143 -11.42 -1.94 -2.64
C PHE A 143 -11.91 -0.51 -2.85
N GLU A 144 -11.77 0.36 -1.85
CA GLU A 144 -12.31 1.74 -1.93
C GLU A 144 -11.50 2.64 -2.87
N ARG A 145 -10.17 2.50 -2.88
CA ARG A 145 -9.29 3.47 -3.56
C ARG A 145 -8.71 2.99 -4.88
N TRP A 146 -8.86 1.73 -5.27
CA TRP A 146 -8.30 1.26 -6.56
C TRP A 146 -8.89 2.03 -7.75
N TRP A 147 -10.22 2.11 -7.84
CA TRP A 147 -10.85 2.85 -8.94
C TRP A 147 -10.64 4.36 -8.82
N GLN A 148 -10.76 4.89 -7.60
CA GLN A 148 -10.57 6.32 -7.36
C GLN A 148 -9.14 6.78 -7.68
N SER A 149 -8.13 5.94 -7.49
CA SER A 149 -6.73 6.30 -7.76
C SER A 149 -6.42 6.36 -9.26
N ALA A 150 -6.97 5.44 -10.06
CA ALA A 150 -6.83 5.48 -11.51
C ALA A 150 -7.51 6.74 -12.09
N PHE A 151 -8.74 7.04 -11.64
CA PHE A 151 -9.45 8.25 -12.05
C PHE A 151 -8.76 9.53 -11.57
N ARG A 152 -8.19 9.54 -10.36
CA ARG A 152 -7.48 10.71 -9.82
C ARG A 152 -6.21 11.02 -10.60
N ILE A 153 -5.42 10.01 -10.98
CA ILE A 153 -4.22 10.21 -11.80
C ILE A 153 -4.59 10.80 -13.16
N ILE A 154 -5.67 10.31 -13.78
CA ILE A 154 -6.17 10.84 -15.06
C ILE A 154 -6.66 12.30 -14.88
N LYS A 155 -7.37 12.59 -13.78
CA LYS A 155 -7.88 13.93 -13.48
C LYS A 155 -6.78 14.93 -13.16
N ASP A 156 -5.80 14.56 -12.34
CA ASP A 156 -4.73 15.47 -11.90
C ASP A 156 -3.77 15.78 -13.05
N ASN A 157 -3.57 14.82 -13.97
CA ASN A 157 -2.70 14.99 -15.13
C ASN A 157 -3.48 15.34 -16.41
N TRP A 158 -4.77 15.66 -16.34
CA TRP A 158 -5.63 15.96 -17.50
C TRP A 158 -5.04 17.06 -18.38
N LYS A 159 -4.42 18.09 -17.79
CA LYS A 159 -3.79 19.19 -18.56
C LYS A 159 -2.58 18.70 -19.36
N SER A 160 -1.70 17.92 -18.74
CA SER A 160 -0.54 17.33 -19.40
C SER A 160 -0.97 16.34 -20.48
N ILE A 161 -1.99 15.54 -20.20
CA ILE A 161 -2.61 14.62 -21.15
C ILE A 161 -3.20 15.41 -22.35
N ALA A 162 -3.93 16.50 -22.09
CA ALA A 162 -4.50 17.36 -23.12
C ALA A 162 -3.41 18.03 -23.97
N ILE A 163 -2.30 18.45 -23.37
CA ILE A 163 -1.13 19.00 -24.09
C ILE A 163 -0.50 17.93 -24.98
N VAL A 164 -0.27 16.72 -24.49
CA VAL A 164 0.28 15.62 -25.29
C VAL A 164 -0.65 15.27 -26.46
N VAL A 165 -1.96 15.20 -26.21
CA VAL A 165 -2.95 14.99 -27.28
C VAL A 165 -2.95 16.16 -28.27
N MET A 166 -2.90 17.41 -27.82
CA MET A 166 -2.80 18.59 -28.69
C MET A 166 -1.51 18.61 -29.52
N CYS A 167 -0.37 18.26 -28.93
CA CYS A 167 0.91 18.17 -29.65
C CYS A 167 0.88 17.06 -30.70
N LEU A 168 0.30 15.90 -30.38
CA LEU A 168 0.10 14.82 -31.36
C LEU A 168 -0.82 15.28 -32.50
N LEU A 169 -1.93 15.94 -32.19
CA LEU A 169 -2.85 16.51 -33.19
C LEU A 169 -2.18 17.57 -34.06
N PHE A 170 -1.34 18.43 -33.47
CA PHE A 170 -0.61 19.46 -34.22
C PHE A 170 0.46 18.83 -35.13
N SER A 171 1.18 17.81 -34.67
CA SER A 171 2.16 17.08 -35.48
C SER A 171 1.52 16.31 -36.65
N LEU A 172 0.27 15.90 -36.51
CA LEU A 172 -0.52 15.23 -37.54
C LEU A 172 -1.22 16.19 -38.50
N TYR A 173 -1.43 17.47 -38.12
CA TYR A 173 -1.99 18.49 -39.00
C TYR A 173 -0.91 19.13 -39.90
N LEU A 174 0.35 19.05 -39.47
CA LEU A 174 1.52 19.58 -40.19
C LEU A 174 2.10 18.59 -41.21
N PHE A 175 1.58 17.36 -41.27
CA PHE A 175 1.99 16.28 -42.16
C PHE A 175 0.81 15.84 -43.03
#